data_AF-A0A651G2S7-F1
#
_entry.id   AF-A0A651G2S7-F1
#
_cell.length_a   1.000
_cell.length_b   1.000
_cell.length_c   1.000
_cell.angle_alpha   90.00
_cell.angle_beta   90.00
_cell.angle_gamma   90.00
#
_symmetry.space_group_name_H-M   'P 1'
#
loop_
_entity.id
_entity.type
_entity.pdbx_description
1 polymer ?
#
loop_
_entity_poly.entity_id
_entity_poly.type
_entity_poly.pdbx_seq_one_letter_code
_entity_poly.pdbx_strand_id
1 'polypeptide(L)'
;MHEINLDQLYEQADTELEKALKELNRPSRDVVNYSACVSARRALYHYLSCLTGLYSRVHDVAELSDSPTLEELITYCRKYNEQLKQVDFSNVHCKNCDVLSNEKVYFCNEANVVKHCTEVAREVKNIFLESK
;
A
#
# COMPACT_ATOMS: atom_id res chain seq x y z
N MET A 1 -22.13 9.08 -2.58
CA MET A 1 -21.32 7.84 -2.58
C MET A 1 -20.58 7.82 -3.90
N HIS A 2 -19.30 8.18 -3.92
CA HIS A 2 -18.47 8.01 -5.11
C HIS A 2 -18.09 6.54 -5.19
N GLU A 3 -18.52 5.87 -6.25
CA GLU A 3 -18.14 4.50 -6.50
C GLU A 3 -16.63 4.46 -6.78
N ILE A 4 -15.85 3.82 -5.91
CA ILE A 4 -14.41 3.65 -6.12
C ILE A 4 -14.22 2.84 -7.41
N ASN A 5 -13.56 3.43 -8.41
CA ASN A 5 -13.15 2.69 -9.60
C ASN A 5 -11.94 1.82 -9.25
N LEU A 6 -12.21 0.55 -8.92
CA LEU A 6 -11.18 -0.40 -8.49
C LEU A 6 -10.12 -0.66 -9.57
N ASP A 7 -10.50 -0.63 -10.85
CA ASP A 7 -9.56 -0.87 -11.95
C ASP A 7 -8.58 0.31 -12.10
N GLN A 8 -9.09 1.55 -12.03
CA GLN A 8 -8.24 2.75 -12.06
C GLN A 8 -7.31 2.83 -10.84
N LEU A 9 -7.83 2.50 -9.65
CA LEU A 9 -7.04 2.49 -8.42
C LEU A 9 -5.96 1.40 -8.45
N TYR A 10 -6.29 0.23 -9.00
CA TYR A 10 -5.33 -0.85 -9.21
C TYR A 10 -4.24 -0.46 -10.21
N GLU A 11 -4.58 0.20 -11.32
CA GLU A 11 -3.60 0.68 -12.30
C GLU A 11 -2.63 1.71 -11.67
N GLN A 12 -3.15 2.59 -10.81
CA GLN A 12 -2.32 3.51 -10.03
C GLN A 12 -1.40 2.76 -9.06
N ALA A 13 -1.91 1.74 -8.37
CA ALA A 13 -1.12 0.89 -7.48
C ALA A 13 0.02 0.20 -8.24
N ASP A 14 -0.28 -0.38 -9.39
CA ASP A 14 0.71 -1.13 -10.19
C ASP A 14 1.79 -0.22 -10.78
N THR A 15 1.38 0.96 -11.25
CA THR A 15 2.30 2.00 -11.71
C THR A 15 3.28 2.43 -10.61
N GLU A 16 2.81 2.60 -9.38
CA GLU A 16 3.67 2.95 -8.25
C GLU A 16 4.57 1.79 -7.82
N LEU A 17 4.07 0.55 -7.83
CA LEU A 17 4.89 -0.62 -7.53
C LEU A 17 6.03 -0.79 -8.54
N GLU A 18 5.73 -0.64 -9.84
CA GLU A 18 6.74 -0.66 -10.88
C GLU A 18 7.82 0.40 -10.69
N LYS A 19 7.42 1.63 -10.30
CA LYS A 19 8.39 2.71 -10.01
C LYS A 19 9.31 2.32 -8.86
N ALA A 20 8.76 1.82 -7.76
CA ALA A 20 9.55 1.38 -6.61
C ALA A 20 10.56 0.28 -7.00
N LEU A 21 10.12 -0.71 -7.77
CA LEU A 21 10.98 -1.78 -8.29
C LEU A 21 12.07 -1.24 -9.23
N LYS A 22 11.74 -0.31 -10.13
CA LYS A 22 12.71 0.30 -11.05
C LYS A 22 13.78 1.09 -10.28
N GLU A 23 13.40 1.81 -9.23
CA GLU A 23 14.36 2.54 -8.40
C GLU A 23 15.25 1.60 -7.59
N LEU A 24 14.70 0.55 -6.96
CA LEU A 24 15.50 -0.44 -6.20
C LEU A 24 16.53 -1.20 -7.05
N ASN A 25 16.33 -1.27 -8.37
CA ASN A 25 17.29 -1.87 -9.31
C ASN A 25 18.42 -0.91 -9.73
N ARG A 26 18.40 0.35 -9.28
CA ARG A 26 19.48 1.32 -9.52
C ARG A 26 20.53 1.24 -8.42
N PRO A 27 21.79 1.66 -8.69
CA PRO A 27 22.81 1.77 -7.65
C PRO A 27 22.33 2.64 -6.49
N SER A 28 22.43 2.12 -5.27
CA SER A 28 21.93 2.78 -4.05
C SER A 28 22.50 4.20 -3.89
N ARG A 29 21.60 5.18 -3.83
CA ARG A 29 21.85 6.60 -3.50
C ARG A 29 20.65 7.12 -2.71
N ASP A 30 20.83 8.13 -1.87
CA ASP A 30 19.75 8.63 -1.00
C ASP A 30 18.47 9.01 -1.77
N VAL A 31 18.61 9.59 -2.96
CA VAL A 31 17.48 9.95 -3.85
C VAL A 31 16.73 8.71 -4.35
N VAL A 32 17.44 7.60 -4.59
CA VAL A 32 16.86 6.33 -5.03
C VAL A 32 16.02 5.72 -3.90
N ASN A 33 16.53 5.75 -2.67
CA ASN A 33 15.84 5.19 -1.50
C ASN A 33 14.59 6.02 -1.15
N TYR A 34 14.67 7.35 -1.22
CA TYR A 34 13.51 8.22 -1.07
C TYR A 34 12.41 7.92 -2.10
N SER A 35 12.78 7.90 -3.39
CA SER A 35 11.83 7.66 -4.49
C SER A 35 11.16 6.29 -4.36
N ALA A 36 11.96 5.24 -4.11
CA ALA A 36 11.46 3.90 -3.89
C ALA A 36 10.54 3.82 -2.65
N CYS A 37 10.89 4.50 -1.55
CA CYS A 37 10.06 4.54 -0.34
C CYS A 37 8.68 5.14 -0.61
N VAL A 38 8.64 6.30 -1.27
CA VAL A 38 7.38 7.00 -1.57
C VAL A 38 6.50 6.16 -2.49
N SER A 39 7.08 5.61 -3.56
CA SER A 39 6.33 4.77 -4.50
C SER A 39 5.86 3.46 -3.87
N ALA A 40 6.69 2.78 -3.07
CA ALA A 40 6.26 1.56 -2.37
C ALA A 40 5.10 1.82 -1.41
N ARG A 41 5.17 2.93 -0.64
CA ARG A 41 4.11 3.34 0.27
C ARG A 41 2.80 3.62 -0.47
N ARG A 42 2.86 4.35 -1.59
CA ARG A 42 1.68 4.65 -2.42
C ARG A 42 1.07 3.39 -3.04
N ALA A 43 1.92 2.50 -3.56
CA ALA A 43 1.47 1.22 -4.08
C ALA A 43 0.71 0.41 -3.01
N LEU A 44 1.32 0.26 -1.83
CA LEU A 44 0.70 -0.45 -0.71
C LEU A 44 -0.64 0.17 -0.29
N TYR A 45 -0.68 1.50 -0.19
CA TYR A 45 -1.91 2.24 0.13
C TYR A 45 -3.00 1.92 -0.88
N HIS A 46 -2.73 2.09 -2.18
CA HIS A 46 -3.74 1.85 -3.21
C HIS A 46 -4.20 0.38 -3.26
N TYR A 47 -3.31 -0.60 -3.10
CA TYR A 47 -3.72 -2.01 -3.06
C TYR A 47 -4.60 -2.34 -1.86
N LEU A 48 -4.30 -1.81 -0.68
CA LEU A 48 -5.16 -2.00 0.48
C LEU A 48 -6.49 -1.26 0.34
N SER A 49 -6.51 -0.10 -0.32
CA SER A 49 -7.75 0.59 -0.68
C SER A 49 -8.59 -0.21 -1.68
N CYS A 50 -7.97 -0.87 -2.66
CA CYS A 50 -8.64 -1.82 -3.55
C CYS A 50 -9.27 -2.98 -2.76
N LEU A 51 -8.54 -3.59 -1.83
CA LEU A 51 -9.06 -4.65 -0.96
C LEU A 51 -10.20 -4.16 -0.06
N THR A 52 -10.08 -2.95 0.49
CA THR A 52 -11.14 -2.33 1.30
C THR A 52 -12.41 -2.16 0.49
N GLY A 53 -12.31 -1.60 -0.73
CA GLY A 53 -13.44 -1.45 -1.63
C GLY A 53 -14.02 -2.76 -2.15
N LEU A 54 -13.20 -3.81 -2.27
CA LEU A 54 -13.68 -5.16 -2.58
C LEU A 54 -14.47 -5.74 -1.40
N TYR A 55 -13.90 -5.71 -0.19
CA TYR A 55 -14.53 -6.28 1.00
C TYR A 55 -15.76 -5.49 1.46
N SER A 56 -15.80 -4.17 1.29
CA SER A 56 -17.00 -3.37 1.56
C SER A 56 -18.19 -3.84 0.70
N ARG A 57 -17.95 -4.08 -0.60
CA ARG A 57 -18.96 -4.59 -1.53
C ARG A 57 -19.39 -6.01 -1.23
N VAL A 58 -18.43 -6.90 -0.95
CA VAL A 58 -18.71 -8.33 -0.69
C VAL A 58 -19.49 -8.53 0.61
N HIS A 59 -19.22 -7.71 1.63
CA HIS A 59 -19.82 -7.87 2.96
C HIS A 59 -20.96 -6.88 3.26
N ASP A 60 -21.32 -6.00 2.32
CA ASP A 60 -22.33 -4.95 2.48
C ASP A 60 -22.09 -4.09 3.74
N VAL A 61 -20.83 -3.70 3.94
CA VAL A 61 -20.39 -2.88 5.07
C VAL A 61 -19.87 -1.53 4.58
N ALA A 62 -19.97 -0.52 5.45
CA ALA A 62 -19.46 0.81 5.15
C ALA A 62 -17.94 0.79 4.85
N GLU A 63 -17.54 1.63 3.89
CA GLU A 63 -16.14 1.94 3.62
C GLU A 63 -15.52 2.74 4.78
N LEU A 64 -14.20 2.81 4.80
CA LEU A 64 -13.46 3.68 5.72
C LEU A 64 -13.68 5.16 5.37
N SER A 65 -13.25 6.07 6.24
CA SER A 65 -13.26 7.52 5.99
C SER A 65 -12.52 7.89 4.70
N ASP A 66 -12.77 9.07 4.14
CA ASP A 66 -12.23 9.54 2.84
C ASP A 66 -10.70 9.54 2.70
N SER A 67 -9.93 9.35 3.78
CA SER A 67 -8.45 9.28 3.76
C SER A 67 -7.92 8.43 4.93
N PRO A 68 -8.10 7.11 4.92
CA PRO A 68 -7.66 6.26 6.01
C PRO A 68 -6.14 6.09 6.00
N THR A 69 -5.54 5.97 7.18
CA THR A 69 -4.13 5.56 7.33
C THR A 69 -3.89 4.16 6.77
N LEU A 70 -2.62 3.83 6.50
CA LEU A 70 -2.22 2.45 6.19
C LEU A 70 -2.60 1.48 7.33
N GLU A 71 -2.44 1.88 8.59
CA GLU A 71 -2.83 1.05 9.74
C GLU A 71 -4.34 0.76 9.77
N GLU A 72 -5.19 1.75 9.48
CA GLU A 72 -6.64 1.55 9.37
C GLU A 72 -7.00 0.61 8.23
N LEU A 73 -6.38 0.79 7.07
CA LEU A 73 -6.55 -0.09 5.90
C LEU A 73 -6.13 -1.53 6.20
N ILE A 74 -4.95 -1.73 6.80
CA ILE A 74 -4.43 -3.05 7.21
C ILE A 74 -5.39 -3.71 8.21
N THR A 75 -5.80 -2.96 9.24
CA THR A 75 -6.70 -3.45 10.29
C THR A 75 -8.05 -3.84 9.72
N TYR A 76 -8.58 -3.06 8.77
CA TYR A 76 -9.83 -3.37 8.10
C TYR A 76 -9.72 -4.66 7.30
N CYS A 77 -8.76 -4.74 6.38
CA CYS A 77 -8.65 -5.87 5.46
C CYS A 77 -8.33 -7.19 6.18
N ARG A 78 -7.58 -7.15 7.30
CA ARG A 78 -7.28 -8.33 8.14
C ARG A 78 -8.52 -8.97 8.76
N LYS A 79 -9.65 -8.26 8.85
CA LYS A 79 -10.91 -8.84 9.33
C LYS A 79 -11.51 -9.85 8.34
N TYR A 80 -11.17 -9.72 7.05
CA TYR A 80 -11.84 -10.43 5.97
C TYR A 80 -10.93 -11.41 5.21
N ASN A 81 -9.61 -11.35 5.39
CA ASN A 81 -8.67 -12.21 4.68
C ASN A 81 -7.58 -12.79 5.60
N GLU A 82 -7.53 -14.12 5.71
CA GLU A 82 -6.55 -14.84 6.53
C GLU A 82 -5.11 -14.72 6.02
N GLN A 83 -4.90 -14.69 4.69
CA GLN A 83 -3.56 -14.51 4.11
C GLN A 83 -2.99 -13.14 4.53
N LEU A 84 -3.83 -12.10 4.57
CA LEU A 84 -3.42 -10.76 4.99
C LEU A 84 -3.05 -10.67 6.48
N LYS A 85 -3.53 -11.61 7.31
CA LYS A 85 -3.07 -11.72 8.71
C LYS A 85 -1.63 -12.26 8.80
N GLN A 86 -1.19 -13.02 7.79
CA GLN A 86 0.17 -13.57 7.72
C GLN A 86 1.18 -12.59 7.12
N VAL A 87 0.72 -11.57 6.40
CA VAL A 87 1.61 -10.53 5.86
C VAL A 87 2.24 -9.74 7.02
N ASP A 88 3.56 -9.63 6.98
CA ASP A 88 4.35 -8.91 7.97
C ASP A 88 4.41 -7.41 7.64
N PHE A 89 3.67 -6.60 8.39
CA PHE A 89 3.71 -5.14 8.31
C PHE A 89 4.59 -4.48 9.38
N SER A 90 5.34 -5.26 10.17
CA SER A 90 6.08 -4.76 11.34
C SER A 90 7.12 -3.69 10.98
N ASN A 91 7.74 -3.79 9.80
CA ASN A 91 8.74 -2.84 9.32
C ASN A 91 8.15 -1.73 8.42
N VAL A 92 6.82 -1.62 8.33
CA VAL A 92 6.15 -0.48 7.68
C VAL A 92 6.03 0.67 8.69
N HIS A 93 7.14 1.36 8.94
CA HIS A 93 7.22 2.37 10.01
C HIS A 93 6.34 3.61 9.77
N CYS A 94 5.96 3.86 8.51
CA CYS A 94 5.11 4.98 8.10
C CYS A 94 3.60 4.69 8.18
N LYS A 95 3.19 3.56 8.75
CA LYS A 95 1.78 3.08 8.70
C LYS A 95 0.74 4.01 9.35
N ASN A 96 1.17 4.82 10.31
CA ASN A 96 0.34 5.83 10.98
C ASN A 96 0.56 7.24 10.41
N CYS A 97 1.38 7.39 9.37
CA CYS A 97 1.59 8.66 8.70
C CYS A 97 0.66 8.72 7.50
N ASP A 98 -0.27 9.67 7.51
CA ASP A 98 -1.18 9.85 6.39
C ASP A 98 -0.41 10.19 5.12
N VAL A 99 -0.88 9.68 3.97
CA VAL A 99 -0.44 10.13 2.65
C VAL A 99 -1.16 11.45 2.33
N LEU A 100 -0.92 12.51 3.12
CA LEU A 100 -1.52 13.83 2.88
C LEU A 100 -0.55 14.75 2.13
N SER A 101 -1.12 15.67 1.35
CA SER A 101 -0.41 16.62 0.49
C SER A 101 0.51 17.62 1.20
N ASN A 102 0.60 17.56 2.53
CA ASN A 102 1.29 18.49 3.43
C ASN A 102 2.32 17.81 4.37
N GLU A 103 2.90 16.69 3.94
CA GLU A 103 3.83 15.85 4.73
C GLU A 103 4.89 16.61 5.55
N LYS A 104 4.97 16.28 6.85
CA LYS A 104 6.28 16.11 7.50
C LYS A 104 6.94 14.95 6.77
N VAL A 105 8.07 15.19 6.11
CA VAL A 105 8.76 14.23 5.24
C VAL A 105 9.18 12.99 6.04
N TYR A 106 8.30 12.00 6.17
CA TYR A 106 8.60 10.71 6.78
C TYR A 106 8.90 9.72 5.66
N PHE A 107 10.17 9.35 5.56
CA PHE A 107 10.68 8.40 4.58
C PHE A 107 11.73 7.51 5.22
N CYS A 108 11.83 6.29 4.73
CA CYS A 108 12.87 5.36 5.12
C CYS A 108 14.03 5.49 4.14
N ASN A 109 15.24 5.72 4.66
CA ASN A 109 16.46 5.79 3.85
C ASN A 109 17.22 4.47 3.77
N GLU A 110 16.84 3.49 4.57
CA GLU A 110 17.48 2.18 4.59
C GLU A 110 16.93 1.30 3.46
N ALA A 111 17.80 0.90 2.54
CA ALA A 111 17.43 0.11 1.37
C ALA A 111 16.69 -1.19 1.74
N ASN A 112 17.08 -1.85 2.85
CA ASN A 112 16.42 -3.07 3.31
C ASN A 112 14.97 -2.82 3.77
N VAL A 113 14.72 -1.71 4.46
CA VAL A 113 13.37 -1.31 4.88
C VAL A 113 12.51 -0.99 3.67
N VAL A 114 13.04 -0.23 2.71
CA VAL A 114 12.31 0.13 1.48
C VAL A 114 12.02 -1.10 0.61
N LYS A 115 12.98 -2.03 0.51
CA LYS A 115 12.81 -3.31 -0.17
C LYS A 115 11.70 -4.13 0.47
N HIS A 116 11.69 -4.23 1.81
CA HIS A 116 10.62 -4.91 2.52
C HIS A 116 9.24 -4.28 2.25
N CYS A 117 9.11 -2.95 2.30
CA CYS A 117 7.85 -2.28 1.94
C CYS A 117 7.38 -2.60 0.50
N THR A 118 8.33 -2.76 -0.42
CA THR A 118 8.04 -3.14 -1.82
C THR A 118 7.62 -4.60 -1.95
N GLU A 119 8.22 -5.49 -1.14
CA GLU A 119 7.81 -6.90 -1.02
C GLU A 119 6.40 -7.02 -0.44
N VAL A 120 6.12 -6.32 0.66
CA VAL A 120 4.78 -6.26 1.26
C VAL A 120 3.74 -5.74 0.27
N ALA A 121 4.03 -4.65 -0.47
CA ALA A 121 3.12 -4.13 -1.49
C ALA A 121 2.80 -5.18 -2.58
N ARG A 122 3.80 -5.98 -2.98
CA ARG A 122 3.63 -7.07 -3.96
C ARG A 122 2.86 -8.27 -3.39
N GLU A 123 3.04 -8.59 -2.12
CA GLU A 123 2.22 -9.62 -1.45
C GLU A 123 0.76 -9.19 -1.40
N VAL A 124 0.47 -7.95 -1.00
CA VAL A 124 -0.90 -7.40 -0.98
C VAL A 124 -1.50 -7.35 -2.39
N LYS A 125 -0.71 -7.00 -3.42
CA LYS A 125 -1.12 -7.12 -4.83
C LYS A 125 -1.62 -8.54 -5.16
N ASN A 126 -0.83 -9.56 -4.81
CA ASN A 126 -1.19 -10.95 -5.10
C ASN A 126 -2.48 -11.35 -4.38
N ILE A 127 -2.64 -10.97 -3.11
CA ILE A 127 -3.87 -11.22 -2.35
C ILE A 127 -5.09 -10.57 -3.03
N PHE A 128 -4.94 -9.33 -3.52
CA PHE A 128 -6.01 -8.66 -4.27
C PHE A 128 -6.37 -9.40 -5.54
N LEU A 129 -5.38 -9.85 -6.32
CA LEU A 129 -5.60 -10.61 -7.56
C LEU A 129 -6.26 -11.97 -7.30
N GLU A 130 -5.95 -12.63 -6.19
CA GLU A 130 -6.57 -13.90 -5.77
C GLU A 130 -7.98 -13.71 -5.20
N SER A 131 -8.31 -12.50 -4.73
CA SER A 131 -9.62 -12.18 -4.14
C SER A 131 -10.66 -11.67 -5.16
N LYS A 132 -10.23 -11.33 -6.39
CA LYS A 132 -11.10 -10.89 -7.49
C LYS A 132 -11.82 -12.06 -8.14
#